data_AF-A0A4Q3C2M3-F1
#
_entry.id   AF-A0A4Q3C2M3-F1
#
_cell.length_a   1.000
_cell.length_b   1.000
_cell.length_c   1.000
_cell.angle_alpha   90.00
_cell.angle_beta   90.00
_cell.angle_gamma   90.00
#
_symmetry.space_group_name_H-M   'P 1'
#
loop_
_entity.id
_entity.type
_entity.pdbx_description
1 polymer ?
#
loop_
_entity_poly.entity_id
_entity_poly.type
_entity_poly.pdbx_seq_one_letter_code
_entity_poly.pdbx_strand_id
1 'polypeptide(L)'
;MMLLWCLSGVVMIWNPYPSVTLDDRDYRTEGLAPIIAPDRMTLPAIPDSAEVSTARIEMLADRPVIALAWREGDAGKSGLFDFATAAPITAISQADSMSIARTYVERHKLKAAPSYMRLIERDEFMVAGYFNARRPFHQVALHDPEDTILYISAKTGELSQRTTGSQRVWTWLGAIPHWLFFTELRRNTPVWTQVIIWTSLAGCFLTITGLFAGIRQLRRRHSTGKLASPYHGAKFWHHMIGLVFGIFVLTFSFSGFTSMQPWGWLEGDKASWDAADRYSGKPVTWAQLKPALEAQEVALRTVSRERSLVSFIGLEDRPWFIWQSADGTRRRLDAMGQPAPFDDAARQRATTMLAGASARFEEMTEPDEYYYPGASSSKLPAVRIIG
;
A
#
# COMPACT_ATOMS: atom_id res chain seq x y z
N MET A 1 -25.80 -10.04 10.47
CA MET A 1 -24.69 -9.07 10.35
C MET A 1 -23.48 -9.48 11.17
N MET A 2 -23.50 -9.40 12.51
CA MET A 2 -22.30 -9.69 13.33
C MET A 2 -21.68 -11.08 13.09
N LEU A 3 -22.50 -12.13 12.98
CA LEU A 3 -22.00 -13.47 12.64
C LEU A 3 -21.28 -13.51 11.28
N LEU A 4 -21.87 -12.88 10.26
CA LEU A 4 -21.26 -12.78 8.93
C LEU A 4 -19.93 -12.04 8.99
N TRP A 5 -19.88 -10.93 9.73
CA TRP A 5 -18.66 -10.15 9.94
C TRP A 5 -17.57 -10.97 10.65
N CYS A 6 -17.91 -11.74 11.69
CA CYS A 6 -16.92 -12.62 12.35
C CYS A 6 -16.39 -13.69 11.39
N LEU A 7 -17.29 -14.38 10.67
CA LEU A 7 -16.90 -15.44 9.73
C LEU A 7 -16.03 -14.89 8.59
N SER A 8 -16.33 -13.69 8.11
CA SER A 8 -15.55 -13.06 7.06
C SER A 8 -14.17 -12.59 7.53
N GLY A 9 -14.04 -12.20 8.80
CA GLY A 9 -12.73 -11.89 9.41
C GLY A 9 -11.83 -13.12 9.49
N VAL A 10 -12.41 -14.29 9.78
CA VAL A 10 -11.69 -15.57 9.77
C VAL A 10 -11.17 -15.91 8.37
N VAL A 11 -11.96 -15.68 7.32
CA VAL A 11 -11.50 -15.87 5.92
C VAL A 11 -10.27 -15.01 5.60
N MET A 12 -10.25 -13.76 6.07
CA MET A 12 -9.17 -12.81 5.79
C MET A 12 -7.82 -13.19 6.39
N ILE A 13 -7.79 -14.05 7.42
CA ILE A 13 -6.54 -14.55 8.00
C ILE A 13 -5.73 -15.34 6.96
N TRP A 14 -6.42 -16.08 6.08
CA TRP A 14 -5.78 -16.91 5.05
C TRP A 14 -5.86 -16.31 3.66
N ASN A 15 -6.82 -15.43 3.41
CA ASN A 15 -7.04 -14.80 2.11
C ASN A 15 -7.06 -13.28 2.28
N PRO A 16 -5.90 -12.62 2.24
CA PRO A 16 -5.84 -11.17 2.33
C PRO A 16 -6.51 -10.53 1.10
N TYR A 17 -6.88 -9.27 1.26
CA TYR A 17 -7.39 -8.47 0.15
C TYR A 17 -6.34 -8.40 -0.98
N PRO A 18 -6.73 -8.39 -2.27
CA PRO A 18 -5.78 -8.40 -3.37
C PRO A 18 -4.83 -7.20 -3.33
N SER A 19 -3.57 -7.45 -3.67
CA SER A 19 -2.48 -6.49 -3.64
C SER A 19 -1.48 -6.80 -4.74
N VAL A 20 -0.82 -5.77 -5.27
CA VAL A 20 0.35 -5.93 -6.17
C VAL A 20 1.60 -6.39 -5.44
N THR A 21 1.60 -6.33 -4.11
CA THR A 21 2.68 -6.84 -3.26
C THR A 21 2.14 -7.91 -2.33
N LEU A 22 2.69 -9.11 -2.38
CA LEU A 22 2.28 -10.26 -1.57
C LEU A 22 3.50 -11.17 -1.34
N ASP A 23 3.69 -11.66 -0.11
CA ASP A 23 4.79 -12.56 0.27
C ASP A 23 6.17 -12.06 -0.16
N ASP A 24 6.47 -10.79 0.16
CA ASP A 24 7.68 -10.06 -0.24
C ASP A 24 7.93 -9.87 -1.73
N ARG A 25 7.07 -10.42 -2.58
CA ARG A 25 7.08 -10.21 -4.03
C ARG A 25 6.35 -8.95 -4.41
N ASP A 26 6.92 -8.23 -5.37
CA ASP A 26 6.36 -7.02 -5.95
C ASP A 26 6.00 -7.31 -7.41
N TYR A 27 4.80 -7.84 -7.61
CA TYR A 27 4.30 -8.26 -8.94
C TYR A 27 4.27 -7.10 -9.93
N ARG A 28 4.15 -5.86 -9.45
CA ARG A 28 4.27 -4.69 -10.31
C ARG A 28 5.67 -4.62 -10.92
N THR A 29 6.70 -4.58 -10.08
CA THR A 29 8.07 -4.40 -10.55
C THR A 29 8.61 -5.63 -11.27
N GLU A 30 8.19 -6.83 -10.86
CA GLU A 30 8.51 -8.09 -11.56
C GLU A 30 8.05 -8.07 -13.02
N GLY A 31 6.86 -7.51 -13.28
CA GLY A 31 6.25 -7.39 -14.60
C GLY A 31 6.78 -6.25 -15.47
N LEU A 32 7.63 -5.36 -14.96
CA LEU A 32 8.20 -4.26 -15.71
C LEU A 32 9.37 -4.71 -16.59
N ALA A 33 9.43 -4.19 -17.82
CA ALA A 33 10.59 -4.34 -18.68
C ALA A 33 11.81 -3.57 -18.12
N PRO A 34 13.04 -4.02 -18.42
CA PRO A 34 14.24 -3.27 -18.11
C PRO A 34 14.24 -1.92 -18.83
N ILE A 35 14.63 -0.86 -18.13
CA ILE A 35 14.77 0.50 -18.65
C ILE A 35 15.84 0.51 -19.72
N ILE A 36 15.43 0.92 -20.92
CA ILE A 36 16.32 1.22 -22.03
C ILE A 36 16.44 2.74 -22.08
N ALA A 37 17.61 3.27 -21.67
CA ALA A 37 17.86 4.70 -21.68
C ALA A 37 17.90 5.23 -23.13
N PRO A 38 17.13 6.27 -23.48
CA PRO A 38 17.02 6.78 -24.85
C PRO A 38 18.23 7.63 -25.21
N ASP A 39 18.94 7.40 -26.32
CA ASP A 39 20.23 8.06 -26.72
C ASP A 39 20.36 9.56 -26.44
N ARG A 40 19.24 10.28 -26.46
CA ARG A 40 19.14 11.64 -25.96
C ARG A 40 17.91 11.76 -25.08
N MET A 41 18.08 12.34 -23.89
CA MET A 41 16.97 12.75 -23.04
C MET A 41 16.54 14.19 -23.33
N THR A 42 15.24 14.41 -23.31
CA THR A 42 14.64 15.73 -23.18
C THR A 42 13.73 15.72 -21.96
N LEU A 43 13.87 16.71 -21.08
CA LEU A 43 13.03 16.86 -19.89
C LEU A 43 11.93 17.91 -20.12
N PRO A 44 10.75 17.75 -19.49
CA PRO A 44 9.66 18.70 -19.64
C PRO A 44 10.03 20.08 -19.08
N ALA A 45 9.42 21.12 -19.66
CA ALA A 45 9.58 22.49 -19.19
C ALA A 45 8.78 22.70 -17.90
N ILE A 46 9.43 22.54 -16.76
CA ILE A 46 8.90 22.81 -15.42
C ILE A 46 9.67 24.00 -14.83
N PRO A 47 9.02 24.93 -14.11
CA PRO A 47 9.71 26.05 -13.47
C PRO A 47 10.78 25.58 -12.49
N ASP A 48 11.95 26.23 -12.49
CA ASP A 48 13.09 25.88 -11.63
C ASP A 48 12.77 25.91 -10.13
N SER A 49 11.81 26.76 -9.73
CA SER A 49 11.32 26.88 -8.35
C SER A 49 10.27 25.83 -7.97
N ALA A 50 9.79 25.01 -8.90
CA ALA A 50 8.79 24.00 -8.61
C ALA A 50 9.34 22.94 -7.66
N GLU A 51 8.58 22.62 -6.62
CA GLU A 51 8.96 21.61 -5.63
C GLU A 51 8.53 20.23 -6.13
N VAL A 52 9.48 19.32 -6.33
CA VAL A 52 9.18 18.00 -6.88
C VAL A 52 8.85 17.05 -5.74
N SER A 53 7.66 16.47 -5.79
CA SER A 53 7.18 15.50 -4.80
C SER A 53 7.55 14.08 -5.18
N THR A 54 7.42 13.72 -6.47
CA THR A 54 7.76 12.38 -6.96
C THR A 54 8.35 12.47 -8.37
N ALA A 55 9.36 11.64 -8.64
CA ALA A 55 9.81 11.36 -10.00
C ALA A 55 10.10 9.86 -10.14
N ARG A 56 9.63 9.25 -11.22
CA ARG A 56 9.83 7.82 -11.47
C ARG A 56 10.06 7.55 -12.94
N ILE A 57 11.13 6.83 -13.25
CA ILE A 57 11.45 6.38 -14.60
C ILE A 57 11.19 4.88 -14.67
N GLU A 58 10.44 4.46 -15.68
CA GLU A 58 10.12 3.06 -15.96
C GLU A 58 9.84 2.88 -17.46
N MET A 59 9.73 1.63 -17.91
CA MET A 59 9.25 1.33 -19.26
C MET A 59 7.73 1.22 -19.27
N LEU A 60 7.10 1.95 -20.18
CA LEU A 60 5.70 1.73 -20.57
C LEU A 60 5.72 0.83 -21.81
N ALA A 61 5.78 -0.48 -21.61
CA ALA A 61 6.11 -1.44 -22.67
C ALA A 61 7.50 -1.20 -23.28
N ASP A 62 7.59 -0.71 -24.51
CA ASP A 62 8.84 -0.50 -25.26
C ASP A 62 9.35 0.95 -25.23
N ARG A 63 8.59 1.87 -24.62
CA ARG A 63 8.97 3.28 -24.49
C ARG A 63 9.39 3.65 -23.06
N PRO A 64 10.56 4.30 -22.86
CA PRO A 64 10.92 4.83 -21.56
C PRO A 64 10.08 6.06 -21.25
N VAL A 65 9.52 6.11 -20.04
CA VAL A 65 8.67 7.21 -19.58
C VAL A 65 9.13 7.72 -18.22
N ILE A 66 8.84 8.99 -17.95
CA ILE A 66 9.02 9.61 -16.64
C ILE A 66 7.68 10.12 -16.10
N ALA A 67 7.29 9.62 -14.94
CA ALA A 67 6.16 10.12 -14.17
C ALA A 67 6.65 11.16 -13.16
N LEU A 68 6.08 12.36 -13.20
CA LEU A 68 6.44 13.48 -12.33
C LEU A 68 5.21 13.97 -11.57
N ALA A 69 5.41 14.35 -10.31
CA ALA A 69 4.46 15.15 -9.54
C ALA A 69 5.23 16.27 -8.83
N TRP A 70 4.72 17.48 -8.92
CA TRP A 70 5.36 18.68 -8.40
C TRP A 70 4.34 19.70 -7.92
N ARG A 71 4.80 20.69 -7.17
CA ARG A 71 3.99 21.82 -6.68
C ARG A 71 4.52 23.13 -7.22
N GLU A 72 3.60 24.00 -7.59
CA GLU A 72 3.86 25.40 -7.92
C GLU A 72 3.01 26.25 -6.95
N GLY A 73 3.63 26.71 -5.86
CA GLY A 73 2.91 27.31 -4.73
C GLY A 73 1.92 26.31 -4.13
N ASP A 74 0.63 26.67 -4.11
CA ASP A 74 -0.42 25.81 -3.57
C ASP A 74 -0.94 24.77 -4.57
N ALA A 75 -0.62 24.92 -5.86
CA ALA A 75 -1.13 24.05 -6.91
C ALA A 75 -0.24 22.80 -7.10
N GLY A 76 -0.81 21.63 -6.83
CA GLY A 76 -0.20 20.34 -7.18
C GLY A 76 -0.45 19.99 -8.65
N LYS A 77 0.60 19.61 -9.36
CA LYS A 77 0.56 19.12 -10.74
C LYS A 77 1.21 17.74 -10.83
N SER A 78 0.80 16.97 -11.82
CA SER A 78 1.43 15.69 -12.16
C SER A 78 1.28 15.41 -13.64
N GLY A 79 2.19 14.61 -14.19
CA GLY A 79 2.18 14.24 -15.60
C GLY A 79 3.05 13.03 -15.87
N LEU A 80 2.72 12.33 -16.95
CA LEU A 80 3.54 11.29 -17.54
C LEU A 80 4.14 11.83 -18.84
N PHE A 81 5.44 11.68 -19.02
CA PHE A 81 6.14 12.20 -20.19
C PHE A 81 6.98 11.11 -20.83
N ASP A 82 7.07 11.16 -22.15
CA ASP A 82 8.02 10.39 -22.92
C ASP A 82 9.45 10.82 -22.55
N PHE A 83 10.28 9.87 -22.12
CA PHE A 83 11.60 10.19 -21.56
C PHE A 83 12.62 10.62 -22.63
N ALA A 84 12.38 10.28 -23.91
CA ALA A 84 13.24 10.71 -25.01
C ALA A 84 12.87 12.13 -25.49
N THR A 85 11.58 12.43 -25.58
CA THR A 85 11.07 13.61 -26.29
C THR A 85 10.47 14.69 -25.39
N ALA A 86 10.27 14.42 -24.09
CA ALA A 86 9.48 15.23 -23.17
C ALA A 86 8.00 15.42 -23.58
N ALA A 87 7.51 14.68 -24.56
CA ALA A 87 6.12 14.79 -25.00
C ALA A 87 5.18 14.28 -23.90
N PRO A 88 4.13 15.04 -23.53
CA PRO A 88 3.17 14.60 -22.53
C PRO A 88 2.34 13.41 -23.04
N ILE A 89 2.17 12.41 -22.17
CA ILE A 89 1.29 11.26 -22.38
C ILE A 89 0.03 11.50 -21.55
N THR A 90 -1.04 11.93 -22.21
CA THR A 90 -2.29 12.35 -21.54
C THR A 90 -3.20 11.19 -21.19
N ALA A 91 -3.10 10.07 -21.91
CA ALA A 91 -3.86 8.85 -21.65
C ALA A 91 -3.10 7.62 -22.17
N ILE A 92 -3.30 6.51 -21.49
CA ILE A 92 -2.85 5.18 -21.90
C ILE A 92 -3.98 4.54 -22.71
N SER A 93 -3.68 4.15 -23.94
CA SER A 93 -4.66 3.52 -24.82
C SER A 93 -4.90 2.05 -24.44
N GLN A 94 -5.97 1.46 -25.00
CA GLN A 94 -6.18 0.02 -24.92
C GLN A 94 -4.96 -0.76 -25.48
N ALA A 95 -4.38 -0.29 -26.59
CA ALA A 95 -3.20 -0.92 -27.19
C ALA A 95 -1.99 -0.89 -26.25
N ASP A 96 -1.74 0.24 -25.58
CA ASP A 96 -0.67 0.37 -24.60
C ASP A 96 -0.88 -0.58 -23.41
N SER A 97 -2.11 -0.64 -22.87
CA SER A 97 -2.43 -1.57 -21.77
C SER A 97 -2.22 -3.04 -22.13
N MET A 98 -2.55 -3.41 -23.38
CA MET A 98 -2.29 -4.75 -23.90
C MET A 98 -0.79 -5.01 -24.08
N SER A 99 -0.01 -4.00 -24.48
CA SER A 99 1.45 -4.12 -24.59
C SER A 99 2.07 -4.36 -23.21
N ILE A 100 1.67 -3.58 -22.20
CA ILE A 100 2.09 -3.76 -20.81
C ILE A 100 1.74 -5.17 -20.29
N ALA A 101 0.54 -5.65 -20.59
CA ALA A 101 0.13 -7.01 -20.19
C ALA A 101 0.94 -8.12 -20.90
N ARG A 102 1.33 -7.92 -22.16
CA ARG A 102 2.22 -8.86 -22.87
C ARG A 102 3.61 -8.89 -22.26
N THR A 103 4.17 -7.72 -21.95
CA THR A 103 5.43 -7.62 -21.20
C THR A 103 5.30 -8.37 -19.87
N TYR A 104 4.24 -8.13 -19.10
CA TYR A 104 3.98 -8.84 -17.86
C TYR A 104 3.99 -10.37 -18.04
N VAL A 105 3.25 -10.89 -19.02
CA VAL A 105 3.19 -12.32 -19.36
C VAL A 105 4.57 -12.89 -19.68
N GLU A 106 5.35 -12.19 -20.50
CA GLU A 106 6.71 -12.60 -20.88
C GLU A 106 7.65 -12.64 -19.66
N ARG A 107 7.62 -11.58 -18.84
CA ARG A 107 8.43 -11.44 -17.63
C ARG A 107 8.15 -12.53 -16.60
N HIS A 108 6.88 -12.86 -16.41
CA HIS A 108 6.46 -13.96 -15.54
C HIS A 108 6.51 -15.33 -16.21
N LYS A 109 6.97 -15.42 -17.48
CA LYS A 109 7.08 -16.65 -18.27
C LYS A 109 5.76 -17.43 -18.34
N LEU A 110 4.65 -16.69 -18.39
CA LEU A 110 3.30 -17.25 -18.46
C LEU A 110 3.02 -17.72 -19.89
N LYS A 111 2.46 -18.92 -20.04
CA LYS A 111 1.98 -19.43 -21.34
C LYS A 111 0.54 -18.99 -21.57
N ALA A 112 0.33 -17.70 -21.69
CA ALA A 112 -1.00 -17.10 -21.73
C ALA A 112 -1.08 -15.99 -22.78
N ALA A 113 -2.27 -15.77 -23.34
CA ALA A 113 -2.51 -14.73 -24.34
C ALA A 113 -3.47 -13.70 -23.73
N PRO A 114 -2.96 -12.52 -23.28
CA PRO A 114 -3.80 -11.57 -22.59
C PRO A 114 -4.89 -11.02 -23.50
N SER A 115 -6.06 -10.73 -22.95
CA SER A 115 -7.18 -10.11 -23.66
C SER A 115 -7.72 -8.91 -22.91
N TYR A 116 -7.97 -7.82 -23.64
CA TYR A 116 -8.61 -6.64 -23.07
C TYR A 116 -10.04 -6.95 -22.66
N MET A 117 -10.43 -6.46 -21.49
CA MET A 117 -11.81 -6.60 -21.00
C MET A 117 -12.59 -5.30 -21.15
N ARG A 118 -12.13 -4.22 -20.50
CA ARG A 118 -12.83 -2.92 -20.43
C ARG A 118 -12.00 -1.85 -19.74
N LEU A 119 -12.44 -0.60 -19.88
CA LEU A 119 -12.02 0.53 -19.06
C LEU A 119 -13.01 0.69 -17.91
N ILE A 120 -12.52 0.75 -16.68
CA ILE A 120 -13.37 0.81 -15.49
C ILE A 120 -12.95 1.94 -14.55
N GLU A 121 -13.93 2.71 -14.10
CA GLU A 121 -13.70 3.77 -13.11
C GLU A 121 -13.63 3.19 -11.69
N ARG A 122 -14.57 2.29 -11.35
CA ARG A 122 -14.66 1.63 -10.05
C ARG A 122 -14.96 0.15 -10.17
N ASP A 123 -14.30 -0.62 -9.32
CA ASP A 123 -14.41 -2.06 -9.22
C ASP A 123 -14.29 -2.44 -7.75
N GLU A 124 -14.91 -3.54 -7.35
CA GLU A 124 -14.95 -4.01 -5.96
C GLU A 124 -13.58 -4.38 -5.40
N PHE A 125 -12.63 -4.76 -6.28
CA PHE A 125 -11.24 -5.03 -5.91
C PHE A 125 -10.37 -3.77 -5.92
N MET A 126 -10.97 -2.62 -6.24
CA MET A 126 -10.31 -1.32 -6.40
C MET A 126 -11.03 -0.21 -5.62
N VAL A 127 -11.60 -0.47 -4.44
CA VAL A 127 -12.44 0.54 -3.76
C VAL A 127 -11.66 1.49 -2.84
N ALA A 128 -10.41 1.18 -2.50
CA ALA A 128 -9.60 1.99 -1.61
C ALA A 128 -9.29 3.39 -2.18
N GLY A 129 -9.20 4.39 -1.30
CA GLY A 129 -9.08 5.80 -1.68
C GLY A 129 -7.78 6.13 -2.44
N TYR A 130 -6.68 5.44 -2.15
CA TYR A 130 -5.40 5.65 -2.79
C TYR A 130 -5.40 5.32 -4.30
N PHE A 131 -6.40 4.58 -4.80
CA PHE A 131 -6.57 4.34 -6.23
C PHE A 131 -7.14 5.55 -6.98
N ASN A 132 -7.78 6.50 -6.31
CA ASN A 132 -8.52 7.59 -6.95
C ASN A 132 -7.64 8.46 -7.86
N ALA A 133 -6.38 8.71 -7.49
CA ALA A 133 -5.45 9.48 -8.31
C ALA A 133 -5.14 8.79 -9.65
N ARG A 134 -5.22 7.45 -9.70
CA ARG A 134 -4.84 6.61 -10.84
C ARG A 134 -6.02 6.11 -11.69
N ARG A 135 -7.26 6.39 -11.27
CA ARG A 135 -8.47 6.04 -12.06
C ARG A 135 -8.55 6.84 -13.36
N PRO A 136 -9.18 6.29 -14.42
CA PRO A 136 -9.74 4.93 -14.54
C PRO A 136 -8.68 3.85 -14.80
N PHE A 137 -9.07 2.57 -14.81
CA PHE A 137 -8.18 1.42 -15.03
C PHE A 137 -8.61 0.57 -16.24
N HIS A 138 -7.66 0.17 -17.07
CA HIS A 138 -7.84 -0.89 -18.06
C HIS A 138 -7.76 -2.25 -17.37
N GLN A 139 -8.81 -3.06 -17.53
CA GLN A 139 -8.81 -4.47 -17.12
C GLN A 139 -8.31 -5.34 -18.26
N VAL A 140 -7.30 -6.16 -17.97
CA VAL A 140 -6.75 -7.15 -18.91
C VAL A 140 -6.73 -8.51 -18.24
N ALA A 141 -7.43 -9.48 -18.82
CA ALA A 141 -7.38 -10.87 -18.38
C ALA A 141 -6.15 -11.55 -18.99
N LEU A 142 -5.39 -12.29 -18.20
CA LEU A 142 -4.20 -12.99 -18.70
C LEU A 142 -4.52 -14.35 -19.32
N HIS A 143 -5.60 -15.01 -18.88
CA HIS A 143 -5.92 -16.41 -19.23
C HIS A 143 -4.83 -17.42 -18.82
N ASP A 144 -4.17 -17.14 -17.70
CA ASP A 144 -3.27 -18.06 -17.00
C ASP A 144 -4.06 -19.00 -16.06
N PRO A 145 -3.44 -20.09 -15.54
CA PRO A 145 -4.14 -21.02 -14.65
C PRO A 145 -4.75 -20.40 -13.39
N GLU A 146 -4.24 -19.24 -12.94
CA GLU A 146 -4.78 -18.52 -11.78
C GLU A 146 -5.97 -17.60 -12.12
N ASP A 147 -6.35 -17.50 -13.40
CA ASP A 147 -7.38 -16.57 -13.89
C ASP A 147 -7.07 -15.12 -13.46
N THR A 148 -5.84 -14.68 -13.75
CA THR A 148 -5.32 -13.38 -13.33
C THR A 148 -5.96 -12.25 -14.15
N ILE A 149 -6.42 -11.21 -13.45
CA ILE A 149 -6.85 -9.92 -14.02
C ILE A 149 -5.92 -8.82 -13.54
N LEU A 150 -5.36 -8.07 -14.49
CA LEU A 150 -4.53 -6.90 -14.24
C LEU A 150 -5.36 -5.61 -14.34
N TYR A 151 -5.09 -4.67 -13.44
CA TYR A 151 -5.70 -3.34 -13.42
C TYR A 151 -4.62 -2.29 -13.68
N ILE A 152 -4.59 -1.78 -14.91
CA ILE A 152 -3.57 -0.87 -15.40
C ILE A 152 -4.14 0.55 -15.45
N SER A 153 -3.49 1.51 -14.78
CA SER A 153 -3.93 2.90 -14.76
C SER A 153 -4.00 3.49 -16.16
N ALA A 154 -5.16 4.01 -16.54
CA ALA A 154 -5.35 4.69 -17.82
C ALA A 154 -4.65 6.07 -17.87
N LYS A 155 -4.22 6.60 -16.72
CA LYS A 155 -3.49 7.88 -16.62
C LYS A 155 -1.98 7.70 -16.65
N THR A 156 -1.49 6.63 -16.02
CA THR A 156 -0.05 6.49 -15.73
C THR A 156 0.57 5.21 -16.27
N GLY A 157 -0.23 4.24 -16.73
CA GLY A 157 0.26 2.95 -17.24
C GLY A 157 0.68 1.99 -16.14
N GLU A 158 0.54 2.43 -14.90
CA GLU A 158 0.89 1.68 -13.70
C GLU A 158 0.01 0.45 -13.50
N LEU A 159 0.62 -0.73 -13.36
CA LEU A 159 -0.07 -1.86 -12.75
C LEU A 159 -0.38 -1.52 -11.29
N SER A 160 -1.65 -1.25 -11.03
CA SER A 160 -2.12 -0.74 -9.74
C SER A 160 -2.73 -1.84 -8.88
N GLN A 161 -3.26 -2.90 -9.51
CA GLN A 161 -3.82 -4.06 -8.81
C GLN A 161 -3.73 -5.31 -9.67
N ARG A 162 -3.64 -6.45 -9.01
CA ARG A 162 -3.72 -7.80 -9.58
C ARG A 162 -4.72 -8.60 -8.78
N THR A 163 -5.58 -9.38 -9.44
CA THR A 163 -6.47 -10.35 -8.77
C THR A 163 -6.43 -11.70 -9.45
N THR A 164 -6.52 -12.78 -8.69
CA THR A 164 -6.71 -14.15 -9.21
C THR A 164 -8.15 -14.62 -9.02
N GLY A 165 -8.58 -15.66 -9.73
CA GLY A 165 -9.93 -16.22 -9.59
C GLY A 165 -10.26 -16.61 -8.16
N SER A 166 -9.33 -17.30 -7.48
CA SER A 166 -9.47 -17.68 -6.07
C SER A 166 -9.56 -16.45 -5.15
N GLN A 167 -8.69 -15.45 -5.35
CA GLN A 167 -8.71 -14.22 -4.55
C GLN A 167 -10.05 -13.47 -4.70
N ARG A 168 -10.61 -13.41 -5.90
CA ARG A 168 -11.90 -12.74 -6.14
C ARG A 168 -13.02 -13.42 -5.33
N VAL A 169 -13.08 -14.76 -5.32
CA VAL A 169 -14.07 -15.52 -4.53
C VAL A 169 -13.89 -15.30 -3.03
N TRP A 170 -12.66 -15.45 -2.51
CA TRP A 170 -12.41 -15.31 -1.07
C TRP A 170 -12.57 -13.87 -0.59
N THR A 171 -12.30 -12.88 -1.42
CA THR A 171 -12.53 -11.47 -1.11
C THR A 171 -14.03 -11.19 -0.92
N TRP A 172 -14.90 -11.82 -1.70
CA TRP A 172 -16.35 -11.78 -1.55
C TRP A 172 -16.85 -12.43 -0.25
N LEU A 173 -16.16 -13.46 0.24
CA LEU A 173 -16.49 -14.14 1.49
C LEU A 173 -15.80 -13.50 2.72
N GLY A 174 -14.75 -12.72 2.51
CA GLY A 174 -13.89 -12.14 3.54
C GLY A 174 -13.96 -10.62 3.56
N ALA A 175 -13.00 -9.98 2.89
CA ALA A 175 -12.78 -8.54 3.01
C ALA A 175 -13.99 -7.67 2.60
N ILE A 176 -14.77 -8.05 1.58
CA ILE A 176 -15.94 -7.28 1.16
C ILE A 176 -16.99 -7.16 2.29
N PRO A 177 -17.52 -8.27 2.84
CA PRO A 177 -18.47 -8.20 3.94
C PRO A 177 -17.83 -7.73 5.26
N HIS A 178 -16.54 -7.98 5.50
CA HIS A 178 -15.88 -7.57 6.74
C HIS A 178 -15.64 -6.06 6.82
N TRP A 179 -15.20 -5.44 5.73
CA TRP A 179 -14.90 -4.01 5.65
C TRP A 179 -16.02 -3.19 4.98
N LEU A 180 -17.11 -3.85 4.58
CA LEU A 180 -18.23 -3.27 3.84
C LEU A 180 -17.77 -2.55 2.56
N PHE A 181 -16.85 -3.18 1.82
CA PHE A 181 -16.25 -2.68 0.57
C PHE A 181 -17.18 -2.77 -0.65
N PHE A 182 -18.48 -2.59 -0.44
CA PHE A 182 -19.43 -2.47 -1.53
C PHE A 182 -19.15 -1.18 -2.32
N THR A 183 -18.98 -1.31 -3.63
CA THR A 183 -18.52 -0.24 -4.53
C THR A 183 -19.35 1.04 -4.40
N GLU A 184 -20.68 0.93 -4.35
CA GLU A 184 -21.59 2.09 -4.23
C GLU A 184 -21.50 2.77 -2.87
N LEU A 185 -21.31 2.01 -1.79
CA LEU A 185 -21.11 2.57 -0.46
C LEU A 185 -19.76 3.28 -0.38
N ARG A 186 -18.70 2.61 -0.87
CA ARG A 186 -17.32 3.11 -0.75
C ARG A 186 -17.01 4.30 -1.65
N ARG A 187 -17.84 4.54 -2.69
CA ARG A 187 -17.83 5.76 -3.50
C ARG A 187 -17.92 7.03 -2.66
N ASN A 188 -18.66 7.00 -1.55
CA ASN A 188 -18.78 8.13 -0.62
C ASN A 188 -18.10 7.77 0.70
N THR A 189 -16.80 8.12 0.83
CA THR A 189 -16.00 7.82 2.03
C THR A 189 -16.67 8.30 3.32
N PRO A 190 -17.18 9.55 3.43
CA PRO A 190 -17.91 9.98 4.62
C PRO A 190 -19.10 9.08 4.99
N VAL A 191 -19.93 8.68 4.02
CA VAL A 191 -21.09 7.81 4.27
C VAL A 191 -20.64 6.42 4.71
N TRP A 192 -19.65 5.84 4.03
CA TRP A 192 -19.06 4.55 4.43
C TRP A 192 -18.51 4.59 5.86
N THR A 193 -17.78 5.65 6.23
CA THR A 193 -17.27 5.85 7.59
C THR A 193 -18.40 5.88 8.61
N GLN A 194 -19.47 6.63 8.36
CA GLN A 194 -20.63 6.68 9.25
C GLN A 194 -21.33 5.31 9.36
N VAL A 195 -21.49 4.58 8.26
CA VAL A 195 -22.08 3.24 8.28
C VAL A 195 -21.26 2.30 9.16
N ILE A 196 -19.93 2.30 9.06
CA ILE A 196 -19.08 1.48 9.93
C ILE A 196 -19.24 1.90 11.39
N ILE A 197 -19.18 3.20 11.70
CA ILE A 197 -19.31 3.70 13.07
C ILE A 197 -20.63 3.24 13.71
N TRP A 198 -21.76 3.45 13.02
CA TRP A 198 -23.08 3.10 13.55
C TRP A 198 -23.30 1.59 13.64
N THR A 199 -22.84 0.82 12.64
CA THR A 199 -22.98 -0.64 12.67
C THR A 199 -22.11 -1.28 13.75
N SER A 200 -20.88 -0.79 13.95
CA SER A 200 -20.00 -1.23 15.04
C SER A 200 -20.57 -0.86 16.42
N LEU A 201 -21.09 0.36 16.58
CA LEU A 201 -21.73 0.78 17.84
C LEU A 201 -22.96 -0.07 18.17
N ALA A 202 -23.82 -0.33 17.19
CA ALA A 202 -24.96 -1.23 17.36
C ALA A 202 -24.51 -2.66 17.68
N GLY A 203 -23.43 -3.15 17.05
CA GLY A 203 -22.81 -4.43 17.34
C GLY A 203 -22.32 -4.56 18.78
N CYS A 204 -21.61 -3.54 19.28
CA CYS A 204 -21.18 -3.47 20.68
C CYS A 204 -22.38 -3.47 21.62
N PHE A 205 -23.40 -2.65 21.36
CA PHE A 205 -24.61 -2.60 22.18
C PHE A 205 -25.34 -3.95 22.25
N LEU A 206 -25.53 -4.63 21.12
CA LEU A 206 -26.13 -5.96 21.06
C LEU A 206 -25.30 -7.02 21.80
N THR A 207 -23.98 -6.91 21.73
CA THR A 207 -23.08 -7.83 22.44
C THR A 207 -23.14 -7.61 23.95
N ILE A 208 -23.14 -6.35 24.40
CA ILE A 208 -23.29 -5.99 25.82
C ILE A 208 -24.63 -6.51 26.38
N THR A 209 -25.73 -6.28 25.64
CA THR A 209 -27.06 -6.74 26.07
C THR A 209 -27.14 -8.26 26.12
N GLY A 210 -26.55 -8.97 25.16
CA GLY A 210 -26.45 -10.44 25.17
C GLY A 210 -25.63 -10.98 26.34
N LEU A 211 -24.46 -10.39 26.62
CA LEU A 211 -23.62 -10.74 27.77
C LEU A 211 -24.36 -10.49 29.08
N PHE A 212 -25.02 -9.34 29.23
CA PHE A 212 -25.81 -9.00 30.41
C PHE A 212 -26.94 -10.01 30.64
N ALA A 213 -27.68 -10.36 29.57
CA ALA A 213 -28.75 -11.36 29.65
C ALA A 213 -28.22 -12.75 30.05
N GLY A 214 -27.09 -13.19 29.47
CA GLY A 214 -26.45 -14.45 29.83
C GLY A 214 -26.00 -14.48 31.28
N ILE A 215 -25.29 -13.44 31.74
CA ILE A 215 -24.82 -13.34 33.14
C ILE A 215 -26.01 -13.36 34.10
N ARG A 216 -27.09 -12.62 33.81
CA ARG A 216 -28.30 -12.59 34.63
C ARG A 216 -29.01 -13.95 34.71
N GLN A 217 -28.89 -14.78 33.67
CA GLN A 217 -29.50 -16.11 33.64
C GLN A 217 -28.70 -17.16 34.41
N LEU A 218 -27.44 -16.89 34.81
CA LEU A 218 -26.69 -17.76 35.70
C LEU A 218 -27.41 -17.88 37.05
N ARG A 219 -27.66 -19.11 37.48
CA ARG A 219 -28.32 -19.40 38.77
C ARG A 219 -27.32 -20.01 39.73
N ARG A 220 -27.44 -19.68 41.03
CA ARG A 220 -26.66 -20.37 42.06
C ARG A 220 -27.21 -21.79 42.22
N ARG A 221 -26.35 -22.80 42.04
CA ARG A 221 -26.73 -24.19 42.25
C ARG A 221 -26.89 -24.45 43.74
N HIS A 222 -28.08 -24.90 44.16
CA HIS A 222 -28.37 -25.19 45.57
C HIS A 222 -27.41 -26.20 46.22
N SER A 223 -26.81 -27.11 45.44
CA SER A 223 -25.92 -28.16 45.95
C SER A 223 -24.45 -27.73 46.12
N THR A 224 -23.98 -26.69 45.42
CA THR A 224 -22.56 -26.29 45.43
C THR A 224 -22.34 -24.81 45.71
N GLY A 225 -23.40 -23.99 45.76
CA GLY A 225 -23.35 -22.53 45.92
C GLY A 225 -22.78 -21.77 44.72
N LYS A 226 -22.18 -22.47 43.73
CA LYS A 226 -21.56 -21.87 42.54
C LYS A 226 -22.60 -21.43 41.52
N LEU A 227 -22.30 -20.35 40.81
CA LEU A 227 -23.07 -19.91 39.64
C LEU A 227 -22.95 -20.96 38.53
N ALA A 228 -24.08 -21.37 37.97
CA ALA A 228 -24.17 -22.35 36.90
C ALA A 228 -25.23 -21.93 35.86
N SER A 229 -25.01 -22.31 34.61
CA SER A 229 -26.00 -22.17 33.55
C SER A 229 -27.22 -23.04 33.86
N PRO A 230 -28.46 -22.53 33.73
CA PRO A 230 -29.68 -23.31 33.93
C PRO A 230 -30.02 -24.19 32.70
N TYR A 231 -29.25 -24.09 31.62
CA TYR A 231 -29.48 -24.80 30.38
C TYR A 231 -28.70 -26.12 30.31
N HIS A 232 -29.20 -27.02 29.46
CA HIS A 232 -28.56 -28.30 29.11
C HIS A 232 -28.45 -28.46 27.59
N GLY A 233 -27.62 -29.41 27.13
CA GLY A 233 -27.44 -29.71 25.70
C GLY A 233 -26.92 -28.52 24.90
N ALA A 234 -27.46 -28.32 23.68
CA ALA A 234 -27.03 -27.23 22.80
C ALA A 234 -27.18 -25.84 23.42
N LYS A 235 -28.24 -25.61 24.21
CA LYS A 235 -28.48 -24.33 24.88
C LYS A 235 -27.45 -24.02 25.96
N PHE A 236 -26.94 -25.05 26.64
CA PHE A 236 -25.82 -24.91 27.58
C PHE A 236 -24.58 -24.40 26.86
N TRP A 237 -24.20 -25.06 25.76
CA TRP A 237 -23.03 -24.70 24.98
C TRP A 237 -23.14 -23.31 24.37
N HIS A 238 -24.29 -22.98 23.78
CA HIS A 238 -24.54 -21.62 23.28
C HIS A 238 -24.39 -20.57 24.39
N HIS A 239 -24.92 -20.83 25.59
CA HIS A 239 -24.81 -19.91 26.71
C HIS A 239 -23.36 -19.73 27.17
N MET A 240 -22.61 -20.82 27.41
CA MET A 240 -21.22 -20.74 27.91
C MET A 240 -20.25 -20.20 26.87
N ILE A 241 -20.33 -20.67 25.63
CA ILE A 241 -19.51 -20.15 24.54
C ILE A 241 -19.88 -18.69 24.27
N GLY A 242 -21.17 -18.34 24.30
CA GLY A 242 -21.62 -16.96 24.12
C GLY A 242 -21.08 -16.00 25.18
N LEU A 243 -20.99 -16.41 26.44
CA LEU A 243 -20.40 -15.60 27.51
C LEU A 243 -18.90 -15.36 27.31
N VAL A 244 -18.14 -16.41 26.98
CA VAL A 244 -16.69 -16.30 26.78
C VAL A 244 -16.39 -15.55 25.48
N PHE A 245 -16.94 -16.03 24.36
CA PHE A 245 -16.71 -15.47 23.04
C PHE A 245 -17.29 -14.06 22.88
N GLY A 246 -18.39 -13.76 23.57
CA GLY A 246 -18.99 -12.43 23.56
C GLY A 246 -18.04 -11.35 24.12
N ILE A 247 -17.18 -11.68 25.08
CA ILE A 247 -16.14 -10.76 25.58
C ILE A 247 -15.15 -10.44 24.45
N PHE A 248 -14.65 -11.46 23.76
CA PHE A 248 -13.72 -11.28 22.64
C PHE A 248 -14.35 -10.47 21.49
N VAL A 249 -15.59 -10.80 21.11
CA VAL A 249 -16.34 -10.05 20.08
C VAL A 249 -16.54 -8.59 20.49
N LEU A 250 -16.87 -8.33 21.77
CA LEU A 250 -17.03 -6.98 22.28
C LEU A 250 -15.73 -6.19 22.21
N THR A 251 -14.63 -6.74 22.75
CA THR A 251 -13.32 -6.06 22.74
C THR A 251 -12.85 -5.81 21.32
N PHE A 252 -12.99 -6.79 20.42
CA PHE A 252 -12.57 -6.66 19.03
C PHE A 252 -13.43 -5.66 18.25
N SER A 253 -14.76 -5.73 18.38
CA SER A 253 -15.67 -4.77 17.72
C SER A 253 -15.47 -3.36 18.25
N PHE A 254 -15.24 -3.22 19.57
CA PHE A 254 -14.95 -1.93 20.19
C PHE A 254 -13.62 -1.36 19.71
N SER A 255 -12.58 -2.18 19.59
CA SER A 255 -11.30 -1.79 18.97
C SER A 255 -11.47 -1.33 17.53
N GLY A 256 -12.30 -2.02 16.74
CA GLY A 256 -12.63 -1.59 15.38
C GLY A 256 -13.34 -0.24 15.36
N PHE A 257 -14.34 -0.06 16.23
CA PHE A 257 -15.04 1.22 16.41
C PHE A 257 -14.09 2.37 16.77
N THR A 258 -13.21 2.18 17.76
CA THR A 258 -12.26 3.22 18.16
C THR A 258 -11.20 3.51 17.09
N SER A 259 -10.75 2.50 16.34
CA SER A 259 -9.79 2.67 15.23
C SER A 259 -10.31 3.54 14.09
N MET A 260 -11.64 3.65 13.94
CA MET A 260 -12.27 4.53 12.96
C MET A 260 -12.25 6.01 13.37
N GLN A 261 -11.67 6.33 14.54
CA GLN A 261 -11.55 7.69 15.10
C GLN A 261 -12.91 8.42 15.05
N PRO A 262 -13.95 7.87 15.69
CA PRO A 262 -15.30 8.38 15.56
C PRO A 262 -15.31 9.83 16.05
N TRP A 263 -15.70 10.73 15.14
CA TRP A 263 -15.80 12.16 15.40
C TRP A 263 -14.49 12.83 15.89
N GLY A 264 -13.34 12.25 15.55
CA GLY A 264 -12.01 12.81 15.88
C GLY A 264 -11.53 12.55 17.32
N TRP A 265 -12.21 11.69 18.09
CA TRP A 265 -11.88 11.46 19.51
C TRP A 265 -10.51 10.82 19.79
N LEU A 266 -9.87 10.24 18.77
CA LEU A 266 -8.62 9.48 18.87
C LEU A 266 -7.63 9.86 17.76
N GLU A 267 -7.67 11.12 17.31
CA GLU A 267 -6.72 11.63 16.34
C GLU A 267 -5.30 11.58 16.95
N GLY A 268 -4.43 10.78 16.34
CA GLY A 268 -3.06 10.62 16.78
C GLY A 268 -2.27 11.91 16.60
N ASP A 269 -1.29 12.14 17.47
CA ASP A 269 -0.49 13.36 17.44
C ASP A 269 0.31 13.46 16.13
N LYS A 270 0.24 14.62 15.46
CA LYS A 270 0.95 14.90 14.19
C LYS A 270 2.47 14.77 14.33
N ALA A 271 2.97 14.86 15.56
CA ALA A 271 4.37 14.67 15.92
C ALA A 271 4.98 13.33 15.45
N SER A 272 4.15 12.34 15.11
CA SER A 272 4.60 11.05 14.58
C SER A 272 5.26 11.12 13.19
N TRP A 273 5.05 12.20 12.42
CA TRP A 273 5.71 12.42 11.12
C TRP A 273 6.85 13.43 11.17
N ASP A 274 7.02 14.16 12.27
CA ASP A 274 8.05 15.21 12.41
C ASP A 274 9.47 14.67 12.20
N ALA A 275 9.73 13.40 12.54
CA ALA A 275 11.02 12.77 12.25
C ALA A 275 11.22 12.55 10.74
N ALA A 276 10.19 12.09 10.03
CA ALA A 276 10.26 11.89 8.58
C ALA A 276 10.40 13.22 7.84
N ASP A 277 9.67 14.26 8.26
CA ASP A 277 9.77 15.60 7.69
C ASP A 277 11.15 16.23 7.96
N ARG A 278 11.66 16.11 9.19
CA ARG A 278 13.03 16.53 9.52
C ARG A 278 14.07 15.81 8.67
N TYR A 279 13.94 14.50 8.48
CA TYR A 279 14.92 13.74 7.69
C TYR A 279 14.84 14.03 6.18
N SER A 280 13.63 14.23 5.66
CA SER A 280 13.42 14.63 4.26
C SER A 280 14.03 16.01 3.99
N GLY A 281 13.93 16.91 4.97
CA GLY A 281 14.40 18.29 4.85
C GLY A 281 13.47 19.14 3.99
N LYS A 282 14.03 20.16 3.36
CA LYS A 282 13.36 21.04 2.40
C LYS A 282 12.99 20.28 1.12
N PRO A 283 11.85 20.59 0.51
CA PRO A 283 11.48 20.02 -0.78
C PRO A 283 12.56 20.26 -1.84
N VAL A 284 12.88 19.22 -2.61
CA VAL A 284 13.83 19.32 -3.72
C VAL A 284 13.18 20.08 -4.87
N THR A 285 13.84 21.11 -5.38
CA THR A 285 13.31 21.89 -6.50
C THR A 285 13.65 21.26 -7.84
N TRP A 286 12.92 21.64 -8.89
CA TRP A 286 13.21 21.20 -10.26
C TRP A 286 14.63 21.58 -10.71
N ALA A 287 15.12 22.75 -10.30
CA ALA A 287 16.50 23.18 -10.55
C ALA A 287 17.55 22.20 -9.99
N GLN A 288 17.27 21.58 -8.85
CA GLN A 288 18.15 20.59 -8.23
C GLN A 288 17.96 19.20 -8.86
N LEU A 289 16.73 18.82 -9.18
CA LEU A 289 16.42 17.49 -9.69
C LEU A 289 16.84 17.30 -11.15
N LYS A 290 16.69 18.32 -11.99
CA LYS A 290 17.00 18.25 -13.43
C LYS A 290 18.42 17.72 -13.72
N PRO A 291 19.51 18.32 -13.21
CA PRO A 291 20.86 17.79 -13.44
C PRO A 291 21.05 16.39 -12.82
N ALA A 292 20.30 16.09 -11.75
CA ALA A 292 20.38 14.78 -11.11
C ALA A 292 19.74 13.67 -11.97
N LEU A 293 18.65 13.96 -12.67
CA LEU A 293 18.01 13.06 -13.65
C LEU A 293 18.92 12.81 -14.86
N GLU A 294 19.60 13.85 -15.36
CA GLU A 294 20.59 13.74 -16.44
C GLU A 294 21.76 12.82 -16.00
N ALA A 295 22.23 12.94 -14.76
CA ALA A 295 23.25 12.04 -14.23
C ALA A 295 22.76 10.58 -14.10
N GLN A 296 21.49 10.36 -13.73
CA GLN A 296 20.91 9.01 -13.71
C GLN A 296 20.84 8.38 -15.10
N GLU A 297 20.61 9.16 -16.15
CA GLU A 297 20.62 8.67 -17.53
C GLU A 297 21.98 8.10 -17.92
N VAL A 298 23.04 8.86 -17.63
CA VAL A 298 24.41 8.45 -17.89
C VAL A 298 24.73 7.19 -17.08
N ALA A 299 24.29 7.14 -15.83
CA ALA A 299 24.43 5.95 -15.00
C ALA A 299 23.68 4.74 -15.61
N LEU A 300 22.46 4.92 -16.13
CA LEU A 300 21.65 3.83 -16.70
C LEU A 300 22.35 3.16 -17.89
N ARG A 301 23.14 3.91 -18.66
CA ARG A 301 23.93 3.36 -19.79
C ARG A 301 25.21 2.66 -19.35
N THR A 302 25.79 3.06 -18.23
CA THR A 302 27.15 2.67 -17.84
C THR A 302 27.16 1.60 -16.74
N VAL A 303 26.16 1.60 -15.86
CA VAL A 303 26.05 0.72 -14.70
C VAL A 303 25.25 -0.54 -15.08
N SER A 304 25.89 -1.40 -15.86
CA SER A 304 25.45 -2.67 -16.50
C SER A 304 24.64 -3.68 -15.65
N ARG A 305 23.43 -3.35 -15.17
CA ARG A 305 22.46 -4.34 -14.68
C ARG A 305 21.05 -3.99 -15.12
N GLU A 306 20.22 -5.01 -15.23
CA GLU A 306 18.79 -4.90 -15.49
C GLU A 306 18.12 -4.04 -14.40
N ARG A 307 17.52 -2.91 -14.77
CA ARG A 307 16.77 -2.02 -13.87
C ARG A 307 15.38 -1.82 -14.41
N SER A 308 14.36 -2.09 -13.60
CA SER A 308 12.97 -1.98 -14.04
C SER A 308 12.33 -0.67 -13.59
N LEU A 309 12.86 -0.07 -12.51
CA LEU A 309 12.31 1.12 -11.90
C LEU A 309 13.41 2.02 -11.32
N VAL A 310 13.36 3.31 -11.60
CA VAL A 310 14.17 4.32 -10.91
C VAL A 310 13.23 5.31 -10.23
N SER A 311 13.30 5.41 -8.91
CA SER A 311 12.45 6.31 -8.12
C SER A 311 13.28 7.35 -7.41
N PHE A 312 12.87 8.61 -7.51
CA PHE A 312 13.42 9.73 -6.74
C PHE A 312 12.90 9.70 -5.29
N ILE A 313 13.79 10.05 -4.36
CA ILE A 313 13.47 10.33 -2.95
C ILE A 313 14.25 11.58 -2.54
N GLY A 314 13.58 12.56 -1.93
CA GLY A 314 14.24 13.71 -1.28
C GLY A 314 14.62 13.36 0.15
N LEU A 315 15.91 13.41 0.48
CA LEU A 315 16.42 13.24 1.85
C LEU A 315 17.57 14.22 2.07
N GLU A 316 17.66 14.79 3.26
CA GLU A 316 18.75 15.71 3.64
C GLU A 316 18.89 16.89 2.65
N ASP A 317 17.75 17.47 2.22
CA ASP A 317 17.67 18.57 1.24
C ASP A 317 18.21 18.23 -0.17
N ARG A 318 18.37 16.94 -0.51
CA ARG A 318 19.02 16.50 -1.75
C ARG A 318 18.26 15.38 -2.46
N PRO A 319 18.37 15.27 -3.80
CA PRO A 319 17.82 14.15 -4.53
C PRO A 319 18.67 12.88 -4.37
N TRP A 320 18.00 11.80 -4.01
CA TRP A 320 18.50 10.44 -4.05
C TRP A 320 17.66 9.61 -4.99
N PHE A 321 18.23 8.51 -5.49
CA PHE A 321 17.52 7.60 -6.39
C PHE A 321 17.59 6.16 -5.88
N ILE A 322 16.46 5.49 -5.87
CA ILE A 322 16.36 4.05 -5.63
C ILE A 322 16.10 3.37 -6.96
N TRP A 323 17.09 2.58 -7.36
CA TRP A 323 17.01 1.72 -8.53
C TRP A 323 16.54 0.34 -8.07
N GLN A 324 15.46 -0.15 -8.65
CA GLN A 324 14.89 -1.46 -8.36
C GLN A 324 14.88 -2.31 -9.63
N SER A 325 15.36 -3.54 -9.50
CA SER A 325 15.26 -4.56 -10.56
C SER A 325 14.02 -5.42 -10.34
N ALA A 326 13.62 -6.18 -11.35
CA ALA A 326 12.48 -7.08 -11.24
C ALA A 326 12.65 -8.21 -10.23
N ASP A 327 13.87 -8.62 -9.89
CA ASP A 327 14.14 -9.58 -8.81
C ASP A 327 13.96 -8.98 -7.40
N GLY A 328 13.56 -7.71 -7.30
CA GLY A 328 13.37 -6.98 -6.06
C GLY A 328 14.65 -6.36 -5.51
N THR A 329 15.82 -6.60 -6.11
CA THR A 329 17.08 -5.98 -5.67
C THR A 329 17.02 -4.46 -5.81
N ARG A 330 17.49 -3.77 -4.77
CA ARG A 330 17.51 -2.30 -4.71
C ARG A 330 18.93 -1.76 -4.59
N ARG A 331 19.21 -0.65 -5.26
CA ARG A 331 20.45 0.10 -5.13
C ARG A 331 20.13 1.57 -4.95
N ARG A 332 20.79 2.22 -4.00
CA ARG A 332 20.71 3.67 -3.81
C ARG A 332 21.82 4.37 -4.56
N LEU A 333 21.47 5.41 -5.30
CA LEU A 333 22.38 6.31 -6.00
C LEU A 333 22.19 7.74 -5.49
N ASP A 334 23.26 8.52 -5.55
CA ASP A 334 23.23 9.96 -5.28
C ASP A 334 22.80 10.77 -6.51
N ALA A 335 22.77 12.09 -6.34
CA ALA A 335 22.43 13.05 -7.39
C ALA A 335 23.38 13.01 -8.59
N MET A 336 24.59 12.45 -8.46
CA MET A 336 25.60 12.37 -9.51
C MET A 336 25.59 11.01 -10.24
N GLY A 337 24.59 10.17 -9.96
CA GLY A 337 24.48 8.85 -10.54
C GLY A 337 25.52 7.87 -10.00
N GLN A 338 26.14 8.17 -8.85
CA GLN A 338 27.11 7.29 -8.22
C GLN A 338 26.44 6.40 -7.17
N PRO A 339 26.87 5.13 -7.04
CA PRO A 339 26.42 4.26 -5.97
C PRO A 339 26.70 4.86 -4.59
N ALA A 340 25.65 5.07 -3.80
CA ALA A 340 25.74 5.66 -2.47
C ALA A 340 24.94 4.81 -1.47
N PRO A 341 25.47 3.68 -0.99
CA PRO A 341 24.77 2.78 -0.07
C PRO A 341 24.40 3.48 1.25
N PHE A 342 23.44 2.93 1.99
CA PHE A 342 23.10 3.39 3.34
C PHE A 342 24.01 2.72 4.39
N ASP A 343 25.29 3.05 4.29
CA ASP A 343 26.38 2.58 5.15
C ASP A 343 26.39 3.27 6.52
N ASP A 344 27.33 2.87 7.40
CA ASP A 344 27.45 3.41 8.75
C ASP A 344 27.66 4.93 8.78
N ALA A 345 28.35 5.48 7.78
CA ALA A 345 28.51 6.93 7.66
C ALA A 345 27.16 7.61 7.37
N ALA A 346 26.35 7.05 6.47
CA ALA A 346 25.00 7.55 6.20
C ALA A 346 24.05 7.36 7.39
N ARG A 347 24.12 6.22 8.08
CA ARG A 347 23.34 5.93 9.29
C ARG A 347 23.67 6.90 10.42
N GLN A 348 24.96 7.20 10.63
CA GLN A 348 25.38 8.17 11.63
C GLN A 348 24.91 9.59 11.28
N ARG A 349 24.99 10.01 10.01
CA ARG A 349 24.46 11.32 9.58
C ARG A 349 22.96 11.44 9.85
N ALA A 350 22.17 10.44 9.48
CA ALA A 350 20.74 10.40 9.75
C ALA A 350 20.44 10.46 11.27
N THR A 351 21.21 9.71 12.06
CA THR A 351 21.11 9.68 13.53
C THR A 351 21.38 11.05 14.15
N THR A 352 22.49 11.69 13.75
CA THR A 352 22.86 13.01 14.24
C THR A 352 21.83 14.08 13.85
N MET A 353 21.25 13.99 12.65
CA MET A 353 20.20 14.89 12.20
C MET A 353 18.90 14.73 13.00
N LEU A 354 18.51 13.49 13.30
CA LEU A 354 17.22 13.19 13.93
C LEU A 354 17.22 13.33 15.45
N ALA A 355 18.34 12.98 16.11
CA ALA A 355 18.44 12.88 17.57
C ALA A 355 19.65 13.63 18.18
N GLY A 356 20.49 14.28 17.37
CA GLY A 356 21.62 15.09 17.84
C GLY A 356 22.97 14.36 17.85
N ALA A 357 24.05 15.12 18.09
CA ALA A 357 25.42 14.63 17.92
C ALA A 357 25.85 13.52 18.92
N SER A 358 25.20 13.42 20.07
CA SER A 358 25.44 12.38 21.07
C SER A 358 24.71 11.07 20.78
N ALA A 359 23.73 11.09 19.87
CA ALA A 359 22.93 9.92 19.56
C ALA A 359 23.73 8.89 18.75
N ARG A 360 23.42 7.62 19.00
CA ARG A 360 24.03 6.47 18.33
C ARG A 360 22.96 5.66 17.61
N PHE A 361 23.38 4.86 16.64
CA PHE A 361 22.50 3.90 15.99
C PHE A 361 22.89 2.46 16.32
N GLU A 362 21.90 1.59 16.27
CA GLU A 362 22.07 0.14 16.32
C GLU A 362 21.33 -0.49 15.14
N GLU A 363 21.95 -1.50 14.53
CA GLU A 363 21.29 -2.31 13.51
C GLU A 363 20.38 -3.33 14.18
N MET A 364 19.10 -3.25 13.87
CA MET A 364 18.11 -4.23 14.27
C MET A 364 18.04 -5.31 13.20
N THR A 365 18.39 -6.54 13.55
CA THR A 365 18.22 -7.73 12.72
C THR A 365 17.07 -8.60 13.17
N GLU A 366 16.55 -8.38 14.38
CA GLU A 366 15.43 -9.10 14.97
C GLU A 366 14.30 -8.14 15.38
N PRO A 367 13.04 -8.61 15.33
CA PRO A 367 11.90 -7.86 15.82
C PRO A 367 11.97 -7.56 17.31
N ASP A 368 11.29 -6.51 17.76
CA ASP A 368 11.05 -6.25 19.18
C ASP A 368 9.63 -5.75 19.47
N GLU A 369 9.38 -5.28 20.70
CA GLU A 369 8.08 -4.76 21.15
C GLU A 369 7.55 -3.60 20.30
N TYR A 370 8.42 -2.85 19.62
CA TYR A 370 8.08 -1.65 18.87
C TYR A 370 8.21 -1.82 17.34
N TYR A 371 9.02 -2.77 16.87
CA TYR A 371 9.24 -3.02 15.45
C TYR A 371 9.14 -4.51 15.14
N TYR A 372 7.96 -4.98 14.70
CA TYR A 372 7.71 -6.39 14.42
C TYR A 372 6.95 -6.65 13.10
N PRO A 373 7.15 -7.83 12.47
CA PRO A 373 6.46 -8.20 11.24
C PRO A 373 4.94 -8.10 11.40
N GLY A 374 4.29 -7.30 10.55
CA GLY A 374 2.84 -7.05 10.60
C GLY A 374 2.47 -5.60 10.93
N ALA A 375 3.38 -4.81 11.52
CA ALA A 375 3.28 -3.35 11.49
C ALA A 375 3.67 -2.82 10.10
N SER A 376 3.11 -1.68 9.70
CA SER A 376 2.93 -1.18 8.33
C SER A 376 4.19 -0.95 7.45
N SER A 377 5.38 -1.41 7.84
CA SER A 377 6.55 -1.61 6.96
C SER A 377 7.76 -2.19 7.72
N SER A 378 7.57 -3.27 8.49
CA SER A 378 8.64 -3.81 9.33
C SER A 378 9.59 -4.77 8.60
N LYS A 379 10.32 -4.26 7.59
CA LYS A 379 11.38 -5.03 6.94
C LYS A 379 12.69 -4.87 7.71
N LEU A 380 13.26 -5.99 8.13
CA LEU A 380 14.60 -6.06 8.74
C LEU A 380 15.64 -6.39 7.65
N PRO A 381 16.91 -5.94 7.79
CA PRO A 381 17.42 -5.15 8.91
C PRO A 381 16.95 -3.69 8.90
N ALA A 382 16.80 -3.11 10.09
CA ALA A 382 16.39 -1.72 10.31
C ALA A 382 17.42 -0.97 11.18
N VAL A 383 17.36 0.37 11.18
CA VAL A 383 18.27 1.20 11.98
C VAL A 383 17.47 1.82 13.12
N ARG A 384 17.87 1.50 14.36
CA ARG A 384 17.33 2.10 15.58
C ARG A 384 18.22 3.25 16.00
N ILE A 385 17.61 4.40 16.25
CA ILE A 385 18.28 5.55 16.84
C ILE A 385 18.08 5.52 18.35
N ILE A 386 19.18 5.66 19.08
CA ILE A 386 19.23 5.70 20.54
C ILE A 386 19.80 7.07 20.92
N GLY A 387 18.96 7.89 21.56
CA GLY A 387 19.29 9.24 22.02
C GLY A 387 20.11 9.27 23.29
#